data_AF-A0A3C0KWJ5-F1
#
_entry.id   AF-A0A3C0KWJ5-F1
#
_cell.length_a   1.000
_cell.length_b   1.000
_cell.length_c   1.000
_cell.angle_alpha   90.00
_cell.angle_beta   90.00
_cell.angle_gamma   90.00
#
_symmetry.space_group_name_H-M   'P 1'
#
loop_
_entity.id
_entity.type
_entity.pdbx_description
1 polymer ?
#
loop_
_entity_poly.entity_id
_entity_poly.type
_entity_poly.pdbx_seq_one_letter_code
_entity_poly.pdbx_strand_id
1 'polypeptide(L)'
;MKIYLSVFFTLLVTAALGANAAYEPVVATAVPNAATQRMLLDRHNDPSFGGKTNQGFAATTLLTKEDVERYRANMASIQSVFGAYQNWNAVVFDPDGTDQENEAVFAVLTDIGYRKEDEDIQANGWTTAKARAFSSCLTGSAPNGGVLTAGANYVEHSLCILWLSQFTEEQDYFEQFPALPEGQFYHRWLIDFGLLDSLYHEYFHHYQKAHTLDRVFGFDNADFNHPEQNAYLPWWWIEGAGQFGSWFARDYWKSIDHLRYLNPDDPTYAGYWESVDWGTPAPNAGEKYNSLDDHITWSIDQLNSTFFFAASQVQNTPNKIGGVLNAGVNDENCEGWMAGPSDGWYQGDPRRGQGFESNCPSIIFAAGTQFIAYKSSWQVALRDIPADYYELGFWGAIEKHLGLTELEFYAEFNALLRSVDASTISKNYAPPGWKIPDADIADVVDFPSIRYYGKKTVAPSNPGMTTFSFDVDESLDAEPLTDGLLVIRHLFGFSGDALISGAVSGDAGRGDSGAIAGYLADAGLELDIDGDGESKPLTDGLLLIRYLFGFSGDSLISGAIGSGAERDTAEEVEAYIQERVPVQ
;
A
#
# COMPACT_ATOMS: atom_id res chain seq x y z
N MET A 1 -32.91 -35.90 -7.65
CA MET A 1 -33.98 -35.03 -7.13
C MET A 1 -33.33 -33.88 -6.38
N LYS A 2 -32.64 -33.04 -7.16
CA LYS A 2 -32.12 -31.71 -6.81
C LYS A 2 -33.06 -30.74 -7.52
N ILE A 3 -33.19 -29.51 -7.01
CA ILE A 3 -34.24 -28.50 -7.28
C ILE A 3 -35.36 -28.62 -6.25
N TYR A 4 -35.58 -27.53 -5.51
CA TYR A 4 -36.64 -27.21 -4.52
C TYR A 4 -36.20 -26.76 -3.10
N LEU A 5 -34.93 -26.41 -2.86
CA LEU A 5 -34.55 -25.68 -1.64
C LEU A 5 -34.14 -24.21 -1.85
N SER A 6 -34.05 -23.73 -3.09
CA SER A 6 -33.54 -22.39 -3.40
C SER A 6 -34.60 -21.28 -3.50
N VAL A 7 -35.89 -21.60 -3.31
CA VAL A 7 -37.00 -20.66 -3.60
C VAL A 7 -37.68 -20.14 -2.32
N PHE A 8 -37.41 -20.73 -1.16
CA PHE A 8 -38.05 -20.32 0.10
C PHE A 8 -37.21 -19.36 0.97
N PHE A 9 -35.94 -19.14 0.65
CA PHE A 9 -35.09 -18.18 1.39
C PHE A 9 -35.15 -16.74 0.82
N THR A 10 -35.64 -16.57 -0.40
CA THR A 10 -35.71 -15.26 -1.09
C THR A 10 -36.91 -14.40 -0.66
N LEU A 11 -37.87 -14.95 0.11
CA LEU A 11 -39.14 -14.28 0.41
C LEU A 11 -39.29 -13.76 1.86
N LEU A 12 -38.24 -13.80 2.66
CA LEU A 12 -38.24 -13.26 4.04
C LEU A 12 -37.21 -12.15 4.30
N VAL A 13 -36.41 -11.77 3.30
CA VAL A 13 -35.44 -10.65 3.40
C VAL A 13 -35.99 -9.35 2.79
N THR A 14 -37.13 -9.38 2.11
CA THR A 14 -37.74 -8.20 1.44
C THR A 14 -38.80 -7.47 2.26
N ALA A 15 -38.86 -7.66 3.58
CA ALA A 15 -39.84 -7.00 4.44
C ALA A 15 -39.20 -6.28 5.65
N ALA A 16 -38.13 -5.53 5.43
CA ALA A 16 -37.64 -4.53 6.40
C ALA A 16 -36.75 -3.43 5.76
N LEU A 17 -36.95 -3.09 4.49
CA LEU A 17 -36.22 -1.98 3.86
C LEU A 17 -37.22 -0.91 3.39
N GLY A 18 -37.39 0.11 4.22
CA GLY A 18 -38.00 1.36 3.82
C GLY A 18 -37.13 2.04 2.76
N ALA A 19 -37.80 2.66 1.79
CA ALA A 19 -37.23 3.29 0.60
C ALA A 19 -35.93 4.09 0.84
N ASN A 20 -34.82 3.54 0.38
CA ASN A 20 -33.66 4.23 -0.21
C ASN A 20 -33.06 3.23 -1.20
N ALA A 21 -32.63 3.71 -2.38
CA ALA A 21 -32.18 2.89 -3.49
C ALA A 21 -31.22 1.79 -3.01
N ALA A 22 -31.61 0.53 -3.20
CA ALA A 22 -30.82 -0.62 -2.79
C ALA A 22 -29.48 -0.59 -3.54
N TYR A 23 -28.39 -0.41 -2.80
CA TYR A 23 -27.05 -0.69 -3.30
C TYR A 23 -26.98 -2.17 -3.66
N GLU A 24 -26.78 -2.48 -4.93
CA GLU A 24 -26.27 -3.78 -5.37
C GLU A 24 -24.78 -3.59 -5.71
N PRO A 25 -23.85 -4.24 -5.00
CA PRO A 25 -22.44 -4.20 -5.35
C PRO A 25 -22.26 -4.76 -6.76
N VAL A 26 -21.78 -3.92 -7.67
CA VAL A 26 -21.37 -4.37 -9.00
C VAL A 26 -19.88 -4.65 -8.93
N VAL A 27 -19.51 -5.93 -8.92
CA VAL A 27 -18.13 -6.33 -9.24
C VAL A 27 -17.91 -5.99 -10.71
N ALA A 28 -17.20 -4.89 -10.97
CA ALA A 28 -16.89 -4.40 -12.30
C ALA A 28 -15.38 -4.46 -12.54
N THR A 29 -15.00 -5.21 -13.57
CA THR A 29 -13.63 -5.24 -14.06
C THR A 29 -13.21 -3.83 -14.48
N ALA A 30 -12.00 -3.41 -14.08
CA ALA A 30 -11.46 -2.13 -14.52
C ALA A 30 -11.35 -2.06 -16.05
N VAL A 31 -11.49 -0.86 -16.59
CA VAL A 31 -11.22 -0.57 -17.99
C VAL A 31 -10.02 0.38 -18.06
N PRO A 32 -8.83 -0.13 -18.43
CA PRO A 32 -7.63 0.70 -18.58
C PRO A 32 -7.86 1.87 -19.52
N ASN A 33 -7.44 3.05 -19.06
CA ASN A 33 -7.51 4.28 -19.84
C ASN A 33 -6.13 4.94 -19.91
N ALA A 34 -6.06 6.13 -20.52
CA ALA A 34 -4.80 6.83 -20.70
C ALA A 34 -4.11 7.20 -19.37
N ALA A 35 -4.85 7.45 -18.29
CA ALA A 35 -4.31 7.69 -16.96
C ALA A 35 -3.76 6.40 -16.35
N THR A 36 -4.46 5.28 -16.48
CA THR A 36 -3.94 3.96 -16.08
C THR A 36 -2.59 3.69 -16.74
N GLN A 37 -2.52 3.83 -18.07
CA GLN A 37 -1.28 3.59 -18.82
C GLN A 37 -0.16 4.53 -18.37
N ARG A 38 -0.50 5.78 -18.06
CA ARG A 38 0.47 6.73 -17.53
C ARG A 38 1.02 6.32 -16.16
N MET A 39 0.16 5.91 -15.24
CA MET A 39 0.57 5.47 -13.90
C MET A 39 1.41 4.19 -13.94
N LEU A 40 1.13 3.28 -14.87
CA LEU A 40 1.95 2.09 -15.10
C LEU A 40 3.34 2.45 -15.66
N LEU A 41 3.41 3.38 -16.61
CA LEU A 41 4.69 3.88 -17.14
C LEU A 41 5.52 4.60 -16.08
N ASP A 42 4.86 5.30 -15.15
CA ASP A 42 5.52 5.92 -14.00
C ASP A 42 5.87 4.90 -12.90
N ARG A 43 5.49 3.61 -13.06
CA ARG A 43 5.67 2.54 -12.05
C ARG A 43 5.08 2.94 -10.69
N HIS A 44 3.92 3.58 -10.71
CA HIS A 44 3.27 4.12 -9.51
C HIS A 44 2.97 3.05 -8.44
N ASN A 45 2.58 1.85 -8.88
CA ASN A 45 2.23 0.72 -8.02
C ASN A 45 3.39 -0.28 -7.82
N ASP A 46 4.62 0.11 -8.16
CA ASP A 46 5.81 -0.70 -7.99
C ASP A 46 6.48 -0.44 -6.62
N PRO A 47 6.61 -1.45 -5.74
CA PRO A 47 7.25 -1.30 -4.43
C PRO A 47 8.76 -1.00 -4.49
N SER A 48 9.45 -1.12 -5.63
CA SER A 48 10.88 -0.78 -5.70
C SER A 48 11.15 0.64 -6.21
N PHE A 49 10.16 1.30 -6.82
CA PHE A 49 10.40 2.50 -7.63
C PHE A 49 10.31 3.82 -6.86
N GLY A 50 9.59 3.84 -5.75
CA GLY A 50 9.29 5.03 -4.96
C GLY A 50 10.39 5.51 -4.02
N GLY A 51 11.66 5.12 -4.24
CA GLY A 51 12.78 5.41 -3.32
C GLY A 51 13.11 6.91 -3.11
N LYS A 52 14.31 7.18 -2.57
CA LYS A 52 14.75 8.51 -2.05
C LYS A 52 14.60 9.72 -3.01
N THR A 53 14.44 9.50 -4.31
CA THR A 53 14.31 10.55 -5.33
C THR A 53 12.87 10.91 -5.67
N ASN A 54 11.88 10.14 -5.20
CA ASN A 54 10.48 10.19 -5.63
C ASN A 54 9.50 10.61 -4.51
N GLN A 55 10.00 11.06 -3.35
CA GLN A 55 9.21 11.44 -2.18
C GLN A 55 9.47 12.89 -1.75
N GLY A 56 8.41 13.65 -1.49
CA GLY A 56 8.50 15.01 -0.97
C GLY A 56 8.51 15.02 0.56
N PHE A 57 9.57 15.57 1.15
CA PHE A 57 9.57 15.93 2.58
C PHE A 57 9.99 17.38 2.77
N ALA A 58 9.14 18.17 3.42
CA ALA A 58 9.48 19.51 3.85
C ALA A 58 8.98 19.76 5.26
N ALA A 59 9.68 20.63 5.99
CA ALA A 59 9.32 20.96 7.34
C ALA A 59 9.49 22.45 7.61
N THR A 60 8.76 22.94 8.61
CA THR A 60 9.00 24.23 9.25
C THR A 60 10.46 24.36 9.66
N THR A 61 11.00 25.57 9.60
CA THR A 61 12.37 25.86 10.07
C THR A 61 12.57 25.62 11.58
N LEU A 62 11.47 25.45 12.32
CA LEU A 62 11.46 25.11 13.75
C LEU A 62 11.70 23.61 14.02
N LEU A 63 11.50 22.74 13.03
CA LEU A 63 11.76 21.32 13.17
C LEU A 63 13.27 21.07 13.24
N THR A 64 13.73 20.35 14.26
CA THR A 64 15.17 20.15 14.44
C THR A 64 15.71 19.16 13.43
N LYS A 65 17.04 19.21 13.19
CA LYS A 65 17.70 18.20 12.34
C LYS A 65 17.53 16.78 12.87
N GLU A 66 17.50 16.62 14.20
CA GLU A 66 17.29 15.33 14.84
C GLU A 66 15.89 14.79 14.53
N ASP A 67 14.87 15.63 14.57
CA ASP A 67 13.48 15.26 14.24
C ASP A 67 13.30 14.89 12.77
N VAL A 68 14.01 15.58 11.87
CA VAL A 68 14.06 15.18 10.45
C VAL A 68 14.68 13.78 10.29
N GLU A 69 15.75 13.47 11.02
CA GLU A 69 16.34 12.13 11.00
C GLU A 69 15.43 11.09 11.67
N ARG A 70 14.65 11.45 12.70
CA ARG A 70 13.61 10.58 13.29
C ARG A 70 12.57 10.18 12.24
N TYR A 71 12.02 11.15 11.50
CA TYR A 71 11.10 10.87 10.38
C TYR A 71 11.75 9.94 9.34
N ARG A 72 12.96 10.25 8.90
CA ARG A 72 13.68 9.45 7.88
C ARG A 72 13.92 8.02 8.33
N ALA A 73 14.29 7.82 9.59
CA ALA A 73 14.51 6.50 10.16
C ALA A 73 13.22 5.67 10.22
N ASN A 74 12.09 6.29 10.63
CA ASN A 74 10.79 5.63 10.62
C ASN A 74 10.38 5.22 9.21
N MET A 75 10.42 6.16 8.26
CA MET A 75 10.03 5.87 6.87
C MET A 75 10.93 4.84 6.21
N ALA A 76 12.25 4.89 6.45
CA ALA A 76 13.17 3.88 5.93
C ALA A 76 12.84 2.47 6.46
N SER A 77 12.48 2.36 7.74
CA SER A 77 12.08 1.09 8.35
C SER A 77 10.76 0.58 7.77
N ILE A 78 9.73 1.44 7.71
CA ILE A 78 8.41 1.11 7.13
C ILE A 78 8.55 0.66 5.66
N GLN A 79 9.27 1.43 4.84
CA GLN A 79 9.47 1.14 3.41
C GLN A 79 10.32 -0.11 3.17
N SER A 80 11.15 -0.52 4.13
CA SER A 80 11.89 -1.78 4.03
C SER A 80 10.97 -3.01 4.09
N VAL A 81 9.79 -2.87 4.70
CA VAL A 81 8.78 -3.94 4.80
C VAL A 81 7.78 -3.83 3.66
N PHE A 82 7.15 -2.67 3.46
CA PHE A 82 6.07 -2.51 2.46
C PHE A 82 6.56 -2.30 1.03
N GLY A 83 7.83 -1.95 0.84
CA GLY A 83 8.31 -1.31 -0.38
C GLY A 83 8.15 0.21 -0.33
N ALA A 84 8.83 0.87 -1.26
CA ALA A 84 8.75 2.30 -1.48
C ALA A 84 7.92 2.58 -2.75
N TYR A 85 6.75 3.19 -2.59
CA TYR A 85 5.87 3.63 -3.68
C TYR A 85 6.06 5.12 -4.01
N GLN A 86 5.82 5.48 -5.28
CA GLN A 86 6.07 6.82 -5.79
C GLN A 86 5.05 7.83 -5.27
N ASN A 87 5.44 9.11 -5.19
CA ASN A 87 4.54 10.23 -4.90
C ASN A 87 3.94 10.24 -3.48
N TRP A 88 4.62 9.59 -2.53
CA TRP A 88 4.43 9.85 -1.11
C TRP A 88 5.01 11.22 -0.73
N ASN A 89 4.21 12.06 -0.09
CA ASN A 89 4.65 13.34 0.45
C ASN A 89 4.28 13.46 1.92
N ALA A 90 5.20 13.96 2.73
CA ALA A 90 4.93 14.36 4.10
C ALA A 90 5.46 15.77 4.34
N VAL A 91 4.64 16.62 4.93
CA VAL A 91 5.07 17.96 5.36
C VAL A 91 4.85 18.13 6.84
N VAL A 92 5.77 18.82 7.52
CA VAL A 92 5.67 19.11 8.95
C VAL A 92 5.60 20.62 9.14
N PHE A 93 4.47 21.18 9.54
CA PHE A 93 4.36 22.63 9.72
C PHE A 93 4.00 22.98 11.16
N ASP A 94 4.34 24.19 11.59
CA ASP A 94 3.88 24.71 12.89
C ASP A 94 2.57 25.49 12.68
N PRO A 95 1.42 25.05 13.24
CA PRO A 95 0.15 25.74 13.07
C PRO A 95 0.06 27.09 13.77
N ASP A 96 0.99 27.40 14.68
CA ASP A 96 1.10 28.67 15.37
C ASP A 96 2.34 29.48 14.93
N GLY A 97 3.13 28.92 14.00
CA GLY A 97 4.30 29.56 13.39
C GLY A 97 3.96 30.58 12.30
N THR A 98 4.96 31.36 11.91
CA THR A 98 4.85 32.35 10.83
C THR A 98 4.86 31.72 9.44
N ASP A 99 4.31 32.42 8.44
CA ASP A 99 4.37 31.99 7.04
C ASP A 99 5.82 31.78 6.56
N GLN A 100 6.77 32.56 7.09
CA GLN A 100 8.19 32.44 6.75
C GLN A 100 8.80 31.14 7.29
N GLU A 101 8.44 30.74 8.51
CA GLU A 101 8.93 29.48 9.10
C GLU A 101 8.39 28.26 8.34
N ASN A 102 7.18 28.35 7.80
CA ASN A 102 6.51 27.29 7.05
C ASN A 102 6.74 27.35 5.52
N GLU A 103 7.59 28.25 5.02
CA GLU A 103 7.77 28.49 3.58
C GLU A 103 8.13 27.22 2.79
N ALA A 104 8.99 26.36 3.34
CA ALA A 104 9.36 25.09 2.69
C ALA A 104 8.17 24.12 2.56
N VAL A 105 7.24 24.12 3.52
CA VAL A 105 6.02 23.32 3.45
C VAL A 105 5.13 23.82 2.30
N PHE A 106 4.95 25.14 2.21
CA PHE A 106 4.15 25.76 1.16
C PHE A 106 4.71 25.48 -0.25
N ALA A 107 6.04 25.42 -0.38
CA ALA A 107 6.68 25.06 -1.64
C ALA A 107 6.27 23.65 -2.10
N VAL A 108 6.29 22.65 -1.20
CA VAL A 108 5.84 21.28 -1.52
C VAL A 108 4.35 21.26 -1.84
N LEU A 109 3.49 21.90 -1.04
CA LEU A 109 2.05 21.96 -1.30
C LEU A 109 1.74 22.58 -2.67
N THR A 110 2.50 23.59 -3.08
CA THR A 110 2.39 24.23 -4.39
C THR A 110 2.87 23.31 -5.51
N ASP A 111 4.03 22.66 -5.33
CA ASP A 111 4.65 21.79 -6.33
C ASP A 111 3.76 20.59 -6.70
N ILE A 112 3.18 19.94 -5.69
CA ILE A 112 2.24 18.83 -5.91
C ILE A 112 0.83 19.31 -6.31
N GLY A 113 0.60 20.62 -6.36
CA GLY A 113 -0.69 21.22 -6.71
C GLY A 113 -1.82 20.91 -5.72
N TYR A 114 -1.50 20.77 -4.43
CA TYR A 114 -2.50 20.58 -3.39
C TYR A 114 -3.39 21.82 -3.29
N ARG A 115 -4.72 21.65 -3.31
CA ARG A 115 -5.71 22.74 -3.26
C ARG A 115 -5.47 23.86 -4.28
N LYS A 116 -4.90 23.53 -5.45
CA LYS A 116 -4.62 24.50 -6.51
C LYS A 116 -5.86 25.24 -7.02
N GLU A 117 -7.06 24.73 -6.75
CA GLU A 117 -8.34 25.33 -7.08
C GLU A 117 -8.80 26.44 -6.12
N ASP A 118 -8.18 26.58 -4.94
CA ASP A 118 -8.56 27.61 -3.96
C ASP A 118 -8.16 29.01 -4.45
N GLU A 119 -9.15 29.90 -4.62
CA GLU A 119 -8.97 31.24 -5.18
C GLU A 119 -8.04 32.13 -4.34
N ASP A 120 -8.04 31.96 -3.02
CA ASP A 120 -7.20 32.75 -2.12
C ASP A 120 -5.74 32.28 -2.19
N ILE A 121 -5.52 30.96 -2.25
CA ILE A 121 -4.18 30.41 -2.48
C ILE A 121 -3.64 30.84 -3.86
N GLN A 122 -4.48 30.86 -4.90
CA GLN A 122 -4.07 31.35 -6.22
C GLN A 122 -3.69 32.84 -6.23
N ALA A 123 -4.45 33.66 -5.50
CA ALA A 123 -4.25 35.11 -5.48
C ALA A 123 -3.07 35.53 -4.58
N ASN A 124 -2.92 34.88 -3.44
CA ASN A 124 -2.06 35.34 -2.34
C ASN A 124 -0.97 34.33 -1.94
N GLY A 125 -0.99 33.11 -2.49
CA GLY A 125 -0.13 32.02 -2.07
C GLY A 125 -0.62 31.32 -0.80
N TRP A 126 0.14 30.32 -0.36
CA TRP A 126 -0.12 29.63 0.89
C TRP A 126 0.21 30.51 2.11
N THR A 127 -0.57 30.32 3.18
CA THR A 127 -0.35 30.89 4.52
C THR A 127 -0.49 29.80 5.57
N THR A 128 0.06 30.01 6.77
CA THR A 128 -0.08 29.08 7.90
C THR A 128 -1.55 28.85 8.23
N ALA A 129 -2.39 29.89 8.15
CA ALA A 129 -3.83 29.77 8.40
C ALA A 129 -4.52 28.83 7.39
N LYS A 130 -4.14 28.90 6.10
CA LYS A 130 -4.63 27.99 5.06
C LYS A 130 -4.11 26.57 5.24
N ALA A 131 -2.82 26.41 5.54
CA ALA A 131 -2.23 25.10 5.82
C ALA A 131 -2.91 24.41 7.02
N ARG A 132 -3.23 25.18 8.08
CA ARG A 132 -4.01 24.72 9.23
C ARG A 132 -5.42 24.30 8.86
N ALA A 133 -6.13 25.11 8.08
CA ALA A 133 -7.51 24.81 7.67
C ALA A 133 -7.64 23.56 6.78
N PHE A 134 -6.57 23.20 6.06
CA PHE A 134 -6.53 22.04 5.18
C PHE A 134 -5.66 20.89 5.69
N SER A 135 -5.17 20.97 6.92
CA SER A 135 -4.33 19.92 7.48
C SER A 135 -5.13 18.64 7.66
N SER A 136 -4.62 17.58 7.07
CA SER A 136 -5.13 16.22 7.13
C SER A 136 -3.98 15.29 6.73
N CYS A 137 -4.01 14.06 7.23
CA CYS A 137 -3.35 12.95 6.54
C CYS A 137 -4.36 12.15 5.72
N LEU A 138 -3.89 11.17 4.95
CA LEU A 138 -4.67 10.51 3.87
C LEU A 138 -5.25 11.43 2.80
N THR A 139 -4.70 12.63 2.65
CA THR A 139 -5.08 13.57 1.60
C THR A 139 -4.12 13.42 0.41
N GLY A 140 -4.29 14.26 -0.60
CA GLY A 140 -3.50 14.17 -1.82
C GLY A 140 -3.94 15.14 -2.89
N SER A 141 -3.32 15.03 -4.05
CA SER A 141 -3.59 15.92 -5.17
C SER A 141 -3.43 15.21 -6.51
N ALA A 142 -4.17 15.71 -7.50
CA ALA A 142 -3.99 15.39 -8.90
C ALA A 142 -3.73 16.69 -9.68
N PRO A 143 -2.46 17.17 -9.73
CA PRO A 143 -2.13 18.51 -10.20
C PRO A 143 -2.47 18.75 -11.66
N ASN A 144 -2.69 17.70 -12.46
CA ASN A 144 -3.07 17.81 -13.87
C ASN A 144 -4.58 17.64 -14.11
N GLY A 145 -5.38 17.51 -13.05
CA GLY A 145 -6.82 17.30 -13.11
C GLY A 145 -7.23 15.86 -12.82
N GLY A 146 -8.54 15.58 -12.85
CA GLY A 146 -9.08 14.24 -12.63
C GLY A 146 -8.68 13.26 -13.73
N VAL A 147 -8.85 11.97 -13.44
CA VAL A 147 -8.46 10.83 -14.29
C VAL A 147 -8.80 11.04 -15.77
N LEU A 148 -10.06 11.30 -16.09
CA LEU A 148 -10.53 11.44 -17.47
C LEU A 148 -10.04 12.72 -18.17
N THR A 149 -9.85 13.82 -17.43
CA THR A 149 -9.43 15.09 -18.01
C THR A 149 -7.92 15.16 -18.21
N ALA A 150 -7.14 14.58 -17.29
CA ALA A 150 -5.69 14.54 -17.39
C ALA A 150 -5.20 13.46 -18.36
N GLY A 151 -5.87 12.28 -18.41
CA GLY A 151 -5.52 11.18 -19.29
C GLY A 151 -4.03 10.82 -19.20
N ALA A 152 -3.31 10.87 -20.32
CA ALA A 152 -1.87 10.56 -20.39
C ALA A 152 -0.96 11.51 -19.59
N ASN A 153 -1.50 12.59 -19.04
CA ASN A 153 -0.80 13.51 -18.15
C ASN A 153 -1.21 13.35 -16.69
N TYR A 154 -1.98 12.30 -16.33
CA TYR A 154 -2.41 12.09 -14.97
C TYR A 154 -1.23 11.84 -14.03
N VAL A 155 -1.28 12.45 -12.86
CA VAL A 155 -0.32 12.28 -11.76
C VAL A 155 -1.13 12.29 -10.49
N GLU A 156 -0.83 11.35 -9.59
CA GLU A 156 -1.44 11.28 -8.27
C GLU A 156 -0.38 11.35 -7.18
N HIS A 157 -0.63 12.21 -6.19
CA HIS A 157 0.16 12.31 -4.97
C HIS A 157 -0.65 11.91 -3.74
N SER A 158 0.00 11.21 -2.82
CA SER A 158 -0.43 11.10 -1.43
C SER A 158 0.27 12.16 -0.60
N LEU A 159 -0.43 12.72 0.37
CA LEU A 159 0.07 13.77 1.26
C LEU A 159 -0.38 13.51 2.70
N CYS A 160 0.57 13.61 3.62
CA CYS A 160 0.29 13.72 5.04
C CYS A 160 0.84 15.05 5.57
N ILE A 161 -0.05 15.89 6.09
CA ILE A 161 0.28 17.19 6.69
C ILE A 161 0.37 17.00 8.21
N LEU A 162 1.58 16.77 8.69
CA LEU A 162 1.91 16.63 10.10
C LEU A 162 2.11 18.01 10.74
N TRP A 163 1.82 18.11 12.03
CA TRP A 163 2.12 19.33 12.78
C TRP A 163 3.40 19.16 13.60
N LEU A 164 4.10 20.27 13.85
CA LEU A 164 5.37 20.30 14.60
C LEU A 164 5.27 19.57 15.93
N SER A 165 4.18 19.79 16.68
CA SER A 165 4.08 19.15 17.99
C SER A 165 3.96 17.63 17.94
N GLN A 166 3.68 16.95 16.82
CA GLN A 166 3.84 15.48 16.76
C GLN A 166 5.29 15.01 16.96
N PHE A 167 6.26 15.92 16.84
CA PHE A 167 7.69 15.64 17.05
C PHE A 167 8.19 16.17 18.40
N THR A 168 7.68 17.32 18.84
CA THR A 168 8.28 18.11 19.91
C THR A 168 7.47 18.15 21.19
N GLU A 169 6.16 17.95 21.10
CA GLU A 169 5.26 17.98 22.25
C GLU A 169 4.41 16.72 22.22
N GLU A 170 3.62 16.47 23.25
CA GLU A 170 2.52 15.53 23.09
C GLU A 170 1.37 16.32 22.49
N GLN A 171 1.16 16.21 21.18
CA GLN A 171 0.15 17.01 20.51
C GLN A 171 -1.27 16.47 20.75
N ASP A 172 -2.22 17.41 20.71
CA ASP A 172 -3.68 17.36 20.57
C ASP A 172 -4.28 16.35 19.55
N TYR A 173 -3.60 15.26 19.18
CA TYR A 173 -4.17 14.21 18.32
C TYR A 173 -5.44 13.59 18.93
N PHE A 174 -5.57 13.72 20.24
CA PHE A 174 -6.75 13.35 20.99
C PHE A 174 -7.15 14.57 21.81
N GLU A 175 -8.16 15.33 21.37
CA GLU A 175 -8.94 16.27 22.20
C GLU A 175 -9.54 15.62 23.48
N GLN A 176 -9.10 14.41 23.83
CA GLN A 176 -9.51 13.54 24.92
C GLN A 176 -8.49 13.51 26.07
N PHE A 177 -7.33 14.18 25.97
CA PHE A 177 -6.32 14.17 27.02
C PHE A 177 -6.41 15.38 27.95
N PRO A 178 -6.19 15.20 29.27
CA PRO A 178 -6.13 16.32 30.19
C PRO A 178 -4.90 17.19 29.85
N ALA A 179 -5.11 18.49 29.74
CA ALA A 179 -4.01 19.45 29.65
C ALA A 179 -3.09 19.28 30.87
N LEU A 180 -1.80 19.04 30.62
CA LEU A 180 -0.81 18.99 31.69
C LEU A 180 -0.51 20.41 32.20
N PRO A 181 -0.17 20.58 33.50
CA PRO A 181 0.33 21.84 34.01
C PRO A 181 1.54 22.35 33.21
N GLU A 182 1.70 23.68 33.13
CA GLU A 182 2.83 24.31 32.45
C GLU A 182 4.18 23.70 32.91
N GLY A 183 4.97 23.20 31.95
CA GLY A 183 6.26 22.56 32.20
C GLY A 183 6.21 21.05 32.54
N GLN A 184 5.03 20.43 32.55
CA GLN A 184 4.89 18.97 32.56
C GLN A 184 4.72 18.44 31.13
N PHE A 185 5.34 17.30 30.87
CA PHE A 185 5.26 16.60 29.59
C PHE A 185 4.90 15.15 29.87
N TYR A 186 4.08 14.58 29.01
CA TYR A 186 3.86 13.15 28.95
C TYR A 186 5.16 12.42 28.56
N HIS A 187 5.16 11.10 28.65
CA HIS A 187 6.38 10.31 28.51
C HIS A 187 6.89 10.33 27.07
N ARG A 188 8.15 10.74 26.87
CA ARG A 188 8.79 10.83 25.53
C ARG A 188 8.59 9.60 24.63
N TRP A 189 8.54 8.39 25.18
CA TRP A 189 8.30 7.17 24.41
C TRP A 189 6.96 7.16 23.68
N LEU A 190 5.92 7.82 24.22
CA LEU A 190 4.60 7.95 23.58
C LEU A 190 4.67 8.78 22.30
N ILE A 191 5.45 9.86 22.32
CA ILE A 191 5.67 10.71 21.15
C ILE A 191 6.43 9.92 20.08
N ASP A 192 7.52 9.25 20.47
CA ASP A 192 8.36 8.50 19.54
C ASP A 192 7.64 7.28 18.93
N PHE A 193 6.93 6.50 19.76
CA PHE A 193 6.13 5.37 19.28
C PHE A 193 4.88 5.82 18.52
N GLY A 194 4.19 6.85 18.99
CA GLY A 194 3.01 7.42 18.34
C GLY A 194 3.33 7.99 16.96
N LEU A 195 4.49 8.61 16.77
CA LEU A 195 5.00 9.01 15.47
C LEU A 195 5.24 7.80 14.55
N LEU A 196 5.87 6.74 15.06
CA LEU A 196 6.08 5.50 14.30
C LEU A 196 4.75 4.87 13.85
N ASP A 197 3.82 4.70 14.79
CA ASP A 197 2.51 4.09 14.54
C ASP A 197 1.68 4.94 13.56
N SER A 198 1.69 6.27 13.71
CA SER A 198 1.01 7.19 12.78
C SER A 198 1.62 7.11 11.38
N LEU A 199 2.95 7.19 11.24
CA LEU A 199 3.60 7.10 9.94
C LEU A 199 3.37 5.73 9.27
N TYR A 200 3.36 4.65 10.05
CA TYR A 200 3.00 3.32 9.57
C TYR A 200 1.57 3.32 9.01
N HIS A 201 0.59 3.80 9.79
CA HIS A 201 -0.82 3.83 9.42
C HIS A 201 -1.02 4.60 8.10
N GLU A 202 -0.48 5.81 8.04
CA GLU A 202 -0.60 6.70 6.90
C GLU A 202 0.10 6.16 5.64
N TYR A 203 1.27 5.54 5.81
CA TYR A 203 1.97 4.91 4.69
C TYR A 203 1.28 3.64 4.19
N PHE A 204 0.66 2.88 5.08
CA PHE A 204 -0.12 1.70 4.70
C PHE A 204 -1.29 2.07 3.77
N HIS A 205 -1.93 3.21 4.02
CA HIS A 205 -2.95 3.71 3.11
C HIS A 205 -2.39 4.17 1.77
N HIS A 206 -1.19 4.75 1.74
CA HIS A 206 -0.52 5.06 0.48
C HIS A 206 -0.20 3.78 -0.30
N TYR A 207 0.25 2.72 0.37
CA TYR A 207 0.39 1.39 -0.22
C TYR A 207 -0.94 0.90 -0.81
N GLN A 208 -2.05 0.96 -0.07
CA GLN A 208 -3.36 0.55 -0.57
C GLN A 208 -3.76 1.37 -1.83
N LYS A 209 -3.53 2.68 -1.80
CA LYS A 209 -3.89 3.61 -2.87
C LYS A 209 -3.04 3.41 -4.13
N ALA A 210 -1.76 3.12 -3.97
CA ALA A 210 -0.87 2.81 -5.09
C ALA A 210 -1.45 1.68 -5.96
N HIS A 211 -2.08 0.68 -5.34
CA HIS A 211 -2.67 -0.47 -6.04
C HIS A 211 -4.09 -0.24 -6.57
N THR A 212 -4.77 0.86 -6.22
CA THR A 212 -6.02 1.26 -6.89
C THR A 212 -5.79 1.94 -8.24
N LEU A 213 -4.56 2.41 -8.52
CA LEU A 213 -4.23 3.23 -9.68
C LEU A 213 -5.26 4.36 -9.85
N ASP A 214 -5.91 4.45 -11.01
CA ASP A 214 -6.88 5.50 -11.31
C ASP A 214 -8.31 5.21 -10.82
N ARG A 215 -8.53 4.12 -10.07
CA ARG A 215 -9.85 3.85 -9.46
C ARG A 215 -10.07 4.71 -8.22
N VAL A 216 -11.30 5.15 -8.03
CA VAL A 216 -11.75 5.81 -6.80
C VAL A 216 -11.58 4.86 -5.62
N PHE A 217 -10.80 5.30 -4.63
CA PHE A 217 -10.31 4.51 -3.51
C PHE A 217 -11.45 3.93 -2.63
N GLY A 218 -12.21 4.77 -1.93
CA GLY A 218 -13.23 4.34 -0.96
C GLY A 218 -14.67 4.60 -1.41
N PHE A 219 -15.63 4.06 -0.65
CA PHE A 219 -17.07 4.21 -0.91
C PHE A 219 -17.55 5.67 -0.96
N ASP A 220 -17.04 6.53 -0.07
CA ASP A 220 -17.58 7.87 0.15
C ASP A 220 -17.58 8.75 -1.11
N ASN A 221 -16.59 8.55 -1.97
CA ASN A 221 -16.37 9.31 -3.21
C ASN A 221 -16.75 8.51 -4.48
N ALA A 222 -17.31 7.30 -4.33
CA ALA A 222 -17.57 6.42 -5.45
C ALA A 222 -18.60 7.00 -6.44
N ASP A 223 -18.33 6.85 -7.74
CA ASP A 223 -19.29 7.14 -8.80
C ASP A 223 -20.10 5.88 -9.15
N PHE A 224 -21.28 5.77 -8.57
CA PHE A 224 -22.17 4.62 -8.77
C PHE A 224 -22.67 4.44 -10.21
N ASN A 225 -22.54 5.45 -11.07
CA ASN A 225 -22.90 5.31 -12.48
C ASN A 225 -21.79 4.66 -13.31
N HIS A 226 -20.56 4.62 -12.78
CA HIS A 226 -19.37 4.09 -13.42
C HIS A 226 -18.65 3.11 -12.48
N PRO A 227 -19.24 1.95 -12.18
CA PRO A 227 -18.69 1.00 -11.20
C PRO A 227 -17.27 0.52 -11.55
N GLU A 228 -16.91 0.48 -12.83
CA GLU A 228 -15.57 0.15 -13.31
C GLU A 228 -14.49 1.15 -12.87
N GLN A 229 -14.88 2.35 -12.44
CA GLN A 229 -13.98 3.40 -11.96
C GLN A 229 -13.78 3.36 -10.45
N ASN A 230 -14.46 2.48 -9.69
CA ASN A 230 -14.40 2.48 -8.22
C ASN A 230 -13.76 1.20 -7.69
N ALA A 231 -12.86 1.29 -6.72
CA ALA A 231 -12.33 0.12 -6.03
C ALA A 231 -13.26 -0.38 -4.90
N TYR A 232 -14.21 0.45 -4.44
CA TYR A 232 -15.21 0.12 -3.40
C TYR A 232 -14.60 -0.44 -2.11
N LEU A 233 -13.48 0.13 -1.64
CA LEU A 233 -12.92 -0.26 -0.35
C LEU A 233 -13.83 0.26 0.79
N PRO A 234 -14.32 -0.61 1.69
CA PRO A 234 -15.11 -0.16 2.83
C PRO A 234 -14.23 0.52 3.88
N TRP A 235 -14.78 1.52 4.58
CA TRP A 235 -14.09 2.24 5.67
C TRP A 235 -13.48 1.30 6.71
N TRP A 236 -14.25 0.29 7.14
CA TRP A 236 -13.80 -0.67 8.13
C TRP A 236 -12.57 -1.46 7.67
N TRP A 237 -12.40 -1.63 6.36
CA TRP A 237 -11.23 -2.26 5.76
C TRP A 237 -10.08 -1.26 5.62
N ILE A 238 -10.36 -0.07 5.06
CA ILE A 238 -9.37 0.99 4.88
C ILE A 238 -8.66 1.24 6.20
N GLU A 239 -9.40 1.70 7.21
CA GLU A 239 -8.84 2.08 8.51
C GLU A 239 -8.50 0.86 9.38
N GLY A 240 -9.28 -0.23 9.29
CA GLY A 240 -9.06 -1.43 10.10
C GLY A 240 -7.79 -2.19 9.72
N ALA A 241 -7.42 -2.21 8.43
CA ALA A 241 -6.17 -2.80 7.97
C ALA A 241 -4.93 -1.93 8.31
N GLY A 242 -5.11 -0.65 8.64
CA GLY A 242 -4.04 0.24 9.10
C GLY A 242 -3.59 -0.01 10.55
N GLN A 243 -4.39 -0.71 11.37
CA GLN A 243 -4.14 -0.86 12.82
C GLN A 243 -3.01 -1.81 13.23
N PHE A 244 -2.30 -2.42 12.27
CA PHE A 244 -1.28 -3.42 12.56
C PHE A 244 0.13 -2.85 12.79
N GLY A 245 0.25 -1.54 13.07
CA GLY A 245 1.52 -0.87 13.35
C GLY A 245 2.29 -1.50 14.51
N SER A 246 1.59 -2.03 15.52
CA SER A 246 2.22 -2.76 16.62
C SER A 246 2.77 -4.14 16.24
N TRP A 247 2.21 -4.81 15.22
CA TRP A 247 2.81 -6.05 14.69
C TRP A 247 4.14 -5.73 14.02
N PHE A 248 4.17 -4.72 13.15
CA PHE A 248 5.43 -4.23 12.56
C PHE A 248 6.41 -3.76 13.64
N ALA A 249 5.95 -2.97 14.61
CA ALA A 249 6.83 -2.46 15.65
C ALA A 249 7.52 -3.61 16.39
N ARG A 250 6.77 -4.65 16.82
CA ARG A 250 7.32 -5.84 17.51
C ARG A 250 8.59 -6.38 16.85
N ASP A 251 8.60 -6.42 15.52
CA ASP A 251 9.65 -7.05 14.74
C ASP A 251 10.80 -6.07 14.41
N TYR A 252 10.49 -4.78 14.20
CA TYR A 252 11.44 -3.81 13.64
C TYR A 252 11.88 -2.69 14.58
N TRP A 253 11.17 -2.38 15.66
CA TRP A 253 11.42 -1.16 16.45
C TRP A 253 12.83 -1.06 17.02
N LYS A 254 13.42 -2.20 17.41
CA LYS A 254 14.80 -2.28 17.96
C LYS A 254 15.88 -1.93 16.94
N SER A 255 15.57 -2.00 15.64
CA SER A 255 16.48 -1.63 14.55
C SER A 255 16.44 -0.13 14.23
N ILE A 256 15.47 0.61 14.76
CA ILE A 256 15.29 2.04 14.51
C ILE A 256 16.16 2.83 15.48
N ASP A 257 17.20 3.49 14.95
CA ASP A 257 18.28 4.10 15.74
C ASP A 257 17.81 5.06 16.84
N HIS A 258 16.83 5.91 16.57
CA HIS A 258 16.34 6.87 17.55
C HIS A 258 15.46 6.25 18.64
N LEU A 259 15.05 4.99 18.52
CA LEU A 259 14.28 4.27 19.54
C LEU A 259 15.18 3.42 20.46
N ARG A 260 16.49 3.32 20.19
CA ARG A 260 17.41 2.49 21.00
C ARG A 260 17.43 2.85 22.49
N TYR A 261 17.14 4.11 22.84
CA TYR A 261 17.06 4.53 24.23
C TYR A 261 15.90 3.85 25.01
N LEU A 262 14.92 3.26 24.30
CA LEU A 262 13.80 2.51 24.86
C LEU A 262 14.10 1.01 25.03
N ASN A 263 15.25 0.52 24.59
CA ASN A 263 15.62 -0.89 24.60
C ASN A 263 16.56 -1.23 25.77
N PRO A 264 16.09 -1.93 26.83
CA PRO A 264 16.95 -2.34 27.94
C PRO A 264 18.09 -3.29 27.56
N ASP A 265 17.97 -3.98 26.42
CA ASP A 265 19.02 -4.89 25.92
C ASP A 265 20.11 -4.15 25.11
N ASP A 266 19.91 -2.87 24.80
CA ASP A 266 20.90 -2.08 24.06
C ASP A 266 22.09 -1.68 24.98
N PRO A 267 23.36 -1.85 24.54
CA PRO A 267 24.52 -1.48 25.34
C PRO A 267 24.59 0.00 25.75
N THR A 268 23.86 0.88 25.06
CA THR A 268 23.77 2.32 25.33
C THR A 268 22.58 2.71 26.20
N TYR A 269 21.75 1.73 26.62
CA TYR A 269 20.59 1.97 27.45
C TYR A 269 20.96 2.68 28.76
N ALA A 270 20.30 3.80 29.02
CA ALA A 270 20.61 4.69 30.14
C ALA A 270 19.53 4.69 31.25
N GLY A 271 18.73 3.62 31.34
CA GLY A 271 17.71 3.51 32.38
C GLY A 271 16.48 4.39 32.17
N TYR A 272 16.05 4.57 30.91
CA TYR A 272 14.92 5.45 30.56
C TYR A 272 13.65 5.08 31.34
N TRP A 273 13.21 3.82 31.29
CA TRP A 273 11.96 3.35 31.91
C TRP A 273 11.98 3.46 33.44
N GLU A 274 13.16 3.39 34.05
CA GLU A 274 13.37 3.61 35.48
C GLU A 274 13.33 5.08 35.87
N SER A 275 13.63 5.99 34.93
CA SER A 275 13.62 7.44 35.13
C SER A 275 12.24 8.09 34.89
N VAL A 276 11.34 7.40 34.18
CA VAL A 276 9.99 7.87 33.87
C VAL A 276 9.18 8.09 35.15
N ASP A 277 8.54 9.27 35.27
CA ASP A 277 7.57 9.55 36.33
C ASP A 277 6.19 8.98 35.94
N TRP A 278 5.89 7.80 36.47
CA TRP A 278 4.61 7.12 36.31
C TRP A 278 3.46 7.75 37.11
N GLY A 279 3.73 8.80 37.89
CA GLY A 279 2.70 9.63 38.50
C GLY A 279 2.04 10.59 37.51
N THR A 280 2.69 10.90 36.39
CA THR A 280 2.10 11.65 35.28
C THR A 280 1.08 10.76 34.58
N PRO A 281 -0.21 11.15 34.51
CA PRO A 281 -1.20 10.41 33.74
C PRO A 281 -0.71 10.26 32.31
N ALA A 282 -0.85 9.08 31.72
CA ALA A 282 -0.57 8.83 30.32
C ALA A 282 -1.57 7.80 29.77
N PRO A 283 -2.08 7.98 28.53
CA PRO A 283 -3.00 7.03 27.91
C PRO A 283 -2.31 5.68 27.75
N ASN A 284 -3.04 4.59 28.00
CA ASN A 284 -2.53 3.23 27.91
C ASN A 284 -1.34 2.91 28.86
N ALA A 285 -0.85 3.87 29.65
CA ALA A 285 0.13 3.70 30.71
C ALA A 285 -0.50 3.23 32.03
N GLY A 286 -1.59 2.45 31.95
CA GLY A 286 -2.32 1.95 33.12
C GLY A 286 -1.44 1.13 34.07
N GLU A 287 -0.33 0.59 33.56
CA GLU A 287 0.74 -0.04 34.32
C GLU A 287 2.10 0.52 33.91
N LYS A 288 3.07 0.40 34.83
CA LYS A 288 4.47 0.72 34.55
C LYS A 288 5.03 -0.25 33.50
N TYR A 289 5.55 0.29 32.40
CA TYR A 289 6.33 -0.45 31.42
C TYR A 289 7.82 -0.48 31.79
N ASN A 290 8.47 -1.58 31.46
CA ASN A 290 9.92 -1.80 31.60
C ASN A 290 10.64 -1.75 30.25
N SER A 291 9.90 -1.82 29.14
CA SER A 291 10.41 -1.70 27.78
C SER A 291 9.29 -1.28 26.82
N LEU A 292 9.64 -0.87 25.59
CA LEU A 292 8.62 -0.65 24.55
C LEU A 292 7.93 -1.96 24.16
N ASP A 293 8.58 -3.12 24.35
CA ASP A 293 7.96 -4.44 24.11
C ASP A 293 6.72 -4.66 25.00
N ASP A 294 6.68 -4.09 26.22
CA ASP A 294 5.53 -4.24 27.11
C ASP A 294 4.28 -3.53 26.52
N HIS A 295 4.47 -2.33 25.95
CA HIS A 295 3.40 -1.60 25.28
C HIS A 295 2.97 -2.29 23.98
N ILE A 296 3.94 -2.72 23.17
CA ILE A 296 3.68 -3.45 21.92
C ILE A 296 2.92 -4.75 22.22
N THR A 297 3.32 -5.49 23.27
CA THR A 297 2.63 -6.71 23.70
C THR A 297 1.19 -6.41 24.12
N TRP A 298 0.98 -5.35 24.92
CA TRP A 298 -0.37 -4.90 25.27
C TRP A 298 -1.23 -4.59 24.05
N SER A 299 -0.68 -3.88 23.06
CA SER A 299 -1.38 -3.50 21.82
C SER A 299 -1.73 -4.74 20.97
N ILE A 300 -0.79 -5.66 20.80
CA ILE A 300 -1.03 -6.95 20.12
C ILE A 300 -2.09 -7.78 20.85
N ASP A 301 -2.10 -7.76 22.19
CA ASP A 301 -3.12 -8.43 22.98
C ASP A 301 -4.51 -7.81 22.77
N GLN A 302 -4.62 -6.50 22.55
CA GLN A 302 -5.88 -5.87 22.15
C GLN A 302 -6.34 -6.37 20.77
N LEU A 303 -5.44 -6.38 19.77
CA LEU A 303 -5.72 -6.90 18.42
C LEU A 303 -6.13 -8.38 18.45
N ASN A 304 -5.50 -9.18 19.30
CA ASN A 304 -5.81 -10.60 19.48
C ASN A 304 -7.12 -10.85 20.25
N SER A 305 -7.63 -9.84 20.97
CA SER A 305 -8.90 -9.88 21.71
C SER A 305 -10.11 -9.42 20.87
N THR A 306 -9.89 -8.98 19.64
CA THR A 306 -10.94 -8.46 18.73
C THR A 306 -12.07 -9.46 18.49
N PHE A 307 -11.79 -10.76 18.42
CA PHE A 307 -12.82 -11.79 18.30
C PHE A 307 -13.75 -11.80 19.52
N PHE A 308 -13.16 -11.84 20.72
CA PHE A 308 -13.90 -11.80 21.97
C PHE A 308 -14.70 -10.50 22.10
N PHE A 309 -14.08 -9.35 21.80
CA PHE A 309 -14.75 -8.05 21.77
C PHE A 309 -15.98 -8.11 20.86
N ALA A 310 -15.80 -8.49 19.60
CA ALA A 310 -16.88 -8.56 18.63
C ALA A 310 -18.01 -9.52 19.05
N ALA A 311 -17.67 -10.76 19.46
CA ALA A 311 -18.63 -11.77 19.87
C ALA A 311 -19.40 -11.36 21.14
N SER A 312 -18.70 -10.82 22.14
CA SER A 312 -19.32 -10.36 23.40
C SER A 312 -20.22 -9.15 23.22
N GLN A 313 -19.90 -8.26 22.27
CA GLN A 313 -20.74 -7.11 21.94
C GLN A 313 -22.03 -7.52 21.23
N VAL A 314 -21.98 -8.35 20.17
CA VAL A 314 -23.19 -8.77 19.43
C VAL A 314 -24.11 -9.71 20.22
N GLN A 315 -23.58 -10.35 21.26
CA GLN A 315 -24.32 -11.19 22.21
C GLN A 315 -24.66 -10.43 23.51
N ASN A 316 -24.20 -9.19 23.66
CA ASN A 316 -24.37 -8.34 24.84
C ASN A 316 -24.09 -9.07 26.17
N THR A 317 -22.96 -9.77 26.25
CA THR A 317 -22.66 -10.62 27.41
C THR A 317 -22.19 -9.81 28.62
N PRO A 318 -22.39 -10.28 29.87
CA PRO A 318 -22.00 -9.55 31.08
C PRO A 318 -20.49 -9.28 31.23
N ASN A 319 -19.66 -10.03 30.50
CA ASN A 319 -18.20 -9.94 30.50
C ASN A 319 -17.62 -9.14 29.32
N LYS A 320 -18.47 -8.49 28.50
CA LYS A 320 -18.03 -7.71 27.34
C LYS A 320 -17.06 -6.59 27.74
N ILE A 321 -16.11 -6.28 26.87
CA ILE A 321 -15.16 -5.18 27.04
C ILE A 321 -15.59 -3.99 26.17
N GLY A 322 -15.41 -2.76 26.69
CA GLY A 322 -15.91 -1.54 26.03
C GLY A 322 -15.21 -1.20 24.71
N GLY A 323 -14.00 -1.69 24.49
CA GLY A 323 -13.25 -1.43 23.27
C GLY A 323 -11.94 -2.22 23.19
N VAL A 324 -11.33 -2.16 22.02
CA VAL A 324 -10.00 -2.68 21.68
C VAL A 324 -9.31 -1.67 20.75
N LEU A 325 -8.16 -1.15 21.16
CA LEU A 325 -7.47 -0.05 20.46
C LEU A 325 -8.43 1.09 20.05
N ASN A 326 -8.49 1.40 18.76
CA ASN A 326 -9.31 2.48 18.20
C ASN A 326 -10.79 2.11 18.04
N ALA A 327 -11.17 0.86 18.31
CA ALA A 327 -12.55 0.39 18.21
C ALA A 327 -13.24 0.38 19.58
N GLY A 328 -14.30 1.18 19.73
CA GLY A 328 -15.07 1.29 20.96
C GLY A 328 -16.58 1.18 20.74
N VAL A 329 -17.26 0.53 21.69
CA VAL A 329 -18.72 0.50 21.83
C VAL A 329 -19.05 0.98 23.24
N ASN A 330 -19.38 2.26 23.37
CA ASN A 330 -19.61 2.92 24.65
C ASN A 330 -21.04 2.69 25.15
N ASP A 331 -21.22 1.81 26.14
CA ASP A 331 -22.48 1.52 26.86
C ASP A 331 -23.71 1.19 25.98
N GLU A 332 -23.50 1.02 24.67
CA GLU A 332 -24.53 0.68 23.71
C GLU A 332 -24.86 -0.83 23.76
N ASN A 333 -26.12 -1.15 23.47
CA ASN A 333 -26.54 -2.53 23.31
C ASN A 333 -26.51 -2.92 21.82
N CYS A 334 -25.47 -3.65 21.42
CA CYS A 334 -25.33 -4.19 20.06
C CYS A 334 -25.93 -5.60 19.90
N GLU A 335 -26.74 -6.07 20.85
CA GLU A 335 -27.46 -7.34 20.72
C GLU A 335 -28.30 -7.35 19.44
N GLY A 336 -28.04 -8.34 18.58
CA GLY A 336 -28.75 -8.46 17.31
C GLY A 336 -28.26 -7.55 16.18
N TRP A 337 -27.27 -6.67 16.42
CA TRP A 337 -26.59 -5.95 15.35
C TRP A 337 -25.93 -6.94 14.38
N MET A 338 -26.08 -6.69 13.08
CA MET A 338 -25.49 -7.49 12.02
C MET A 338 -24.73 -6.57 11.09
N ALA A 339 -23.48 -6.90 10.79
CA ALA A 339 -22.72 -6.21 9.77
C ALA A 339 -23.40 -6.36 8.40
N GLY A 340 -23.36 -5.31 7.59
CA GLY A 340 -23.87 -5.33 6.21
C GLY A 340 -23.25 -4.23 5.34
N PRO A 341 -23.67 -4.12 4.07
CA PRO A 341 -23.09 -3.16 3.11
C PRO A 341 -23.12 -1.70 3.58
N SER A 342 -24.13 -1.31 4.39
CA SER A 342 -24.22 0.03 4.99
C SER A 342 -23.06 0.34 5.95
N ASP A 343 -22.34 -0.67 6.45
CA ASP A 343 -21.19 -0.46 7.32
C ASP A 343 -19.90 -0.16 6.56
N GLY A 344 -19.92 -0.23 5.23
CA GLY A 344 -18.79 0.13 4.37
C GLY A 344 -18.53 1.63 4.24
N TRP A 345 -19.47 2.48 4.63
CA TRP A 345 -19.33 3.95 4.59
C TRP A 345 -18.68 4.50 5.86
N TYR A 346 -18.04 5.67 5.81
CA TYR A 346 -17.49 6.32 7.03
C TYR A 346 -18.58 6.65 8.06
N GLN A 347 -18.21 6.64 9.35
CA GLN A 347 -19.12 7.02 10.42
C GLN A 347 -19.60 8.47 10.21
N GLY A 348 -20.91 8.70 10.28
CA GLY A 348 -21.50 10.01 9.96
C GLY A 348 -21.99 10.18 8.51
N ASP A 349 -21.81 9.19 7.62
CA ASP A 349 -22.32 9.28 6.23
C ASP A 349 -23.82 8.95 6.09
N PRO A 350 -24.66 9.83 5.51
CA PRO A 350 -26.11 9.65 5.44
C PRO A 350 -26.61 8.39 4.73
N ARG A 351 -25.74 7.78 3.93
CA ARG A 351 -26.02 6.54 3.22
C ARG A 351 -25.96 5.32 4.15
N ARG A 352 -25.44 5.46 5.37
CA ARG A 352 -25.53 4.43 6.43
C ARG A 352 -26.95 4.20 6.94
N GLY A 353 -27.87 5.14 6.75
CA GLY A 353 -29.24 5.09 7.23
C GLY A 353 -29.52 6.05 8.39
N GLN A 354 -30.74 6.00 8.96
CA GLN A 354 -31.08 6.84 10.12
C GLN A 354 -30.43 6.31 11.41
N GLY A 355 -29.85 7.21 12.22
CA GLY A 355 -29.30 6.86 13.54
C GLY A 355 -27.76 6.73 13.58
N PHE A 356 -27.05 7.74 13.09
CA PHE A 356 -25.58 7.89 13.12
C PHE A 356 -24.92 7.86 14.50
N GLU A 357 -25.72 7.70 15.56
CA GLU A 357 -25.28 7.65 16.94
C GLU A 357 -24.79 6.25 17.35
N SER A 358 -25.06 5.21 16.54
CA SER A 358 -24.62 3.85 16.85
C SER A 358 -23.13 3.65 16.59
N ASN A 359 -22.44 3.14 17.60
CA ASN A 359 -21.04 2.72 17.57
C ASN A 359 -20.90 1.21 17.33
N CYS A 360 -21.99 0.46 17.19
CA CYS A 360 -21.93 -0.98 16.88
C CYS A 360 -21.08 -1.32 15.64
N PRO A 361 -21.01 -0.49 14.58
CA PRO A 361 -20.12 -0.77 13.46
C PRO A 361 -18.62 -0.77 13.79
N SER A 362 -18.20 -0.24 14.94
CA SER A 362 -16.84 -0.45 15.48
C SER A 362 -16.49 -1.93 15.61
N ILE A 363 -17.50 -2.82 15.69
CA ILE A 363 -17.32 -4.27 15.75
C ILE A 363 -16.66 -4.80 14.47
N ILE A 364 -17.16 -4.45 13.28
CA ILE A 364 -16.54 -4.92 12.03
C ILE A 364 -15.25 -4.17 11.72
N PHE A 365 -15.13 -2.91 12.12
CA PHE A 365 -13.86 -2.19 12.09
C PHE A 365 -12.75 -2.90 12.88
N ALA A 366 -13.05 -3.39 14.09
CA ALA A 366 -12.09 -4.11 14.92
C ALA A 366 -11.72 -5.50 14.39
N ALA A 367 -12.64 -6.15 13.67
CA ALA A 367 -12.61 -7.60 13.46
C ALA A 367 -12.63 -8.04 11.99
N GLY A 368 -12.93 -7.13 11.06
CA GLY A 368 -13.12 -7.44 9.63
C GLY A 368 -11.84 -7.94 8.97
N THR A 369 -10.70 -7.29 9.24
CA THR A 369 -9.40 -7.71 8.70
C THR A 369 -8.97 -9.09 9.23
N GLN A 370 -9.12 -9.34 10.52
CA GLN A 370 -8.82 -10.62 11.14
C GLN A 370 -9.76 -11.72 10.65
N PHE A 371 -11.02 -11.40 10.33
CA PHE A 371 -11.95 -12.35 9.72
C PHE A 371 -11.47 -12.78 8.32
N ILE A 372 -10.93 -11.85 7.51
CA ILE A 372 -10.30 -12.18 6.22
C ILE A 372 -9.10 -13.11 6.45
N ALA A 373 -8.23 -12.80 7.42
CA ALA A 373 -7.08 -13.63 7.75
C ALA A 373 -7.49 -15.04 8.23
N TYR A 374 -8.52 -15.14 9.07
CA TYR A 374 -9.12 -16.39 9.53
C TYR A 374 -9.67 -17.24 8.38
N LYS A 375 -10.36 -16.61 7.42
CA LYS A 375 -10.96 -17.29 6.27
C LYS A 375 -9.92 -17.77 5.25
N SER A 376 -8.76 -17.12 5.19
CA SER A 376 -7.70 -17.44 4.25
C SER A 376 -6.32 -17.36 4.89
N SER A 377 -5.67 -16.18 4.88
CA SER A 377 -4.37 -15.94 5.52
C SER A 377 -4.10 -14.45 5.69
N TRP A 378 -3.10 -14.10 6.52
CA TRP A 378 -2.61 -12.72 6.65
C TRP A 378 -1.97 -12.19 5.36
N GLN A 379 -1.32 -13.06 4.57
CA GLN A 379 -0.84 -12.73 3.23
C GLN A 379 -1.99 -12.26 2.33
N VAL A 380 -3.10 -13.01 2.35
CA VAL A 380 -4.29 -12.66 1.57
C VAL A 380 -4.90 -11.35 2.03
N ALA A 381 -5.08 -11.21 3.35
CA ALA A 381 -5.65 -10.00 3.94
C ALA A 381 -4.83 -8.77 3.53
N LEU A 382 -3.55 -8.73 3.87
CA LEU A 382 -2.77 -7.50 3.77
C LEU A 382 -2.08 -7.29 2.41
N ARG A 383 -1.97 -8.31 1.55
CA ARG A 383 -1.20 -8.22 0.29
C ARG A 383 -1.86 -8.77 -0.96
N ASP A 384 -2.53 -9.93 -0.93
CA ASP A 384 -3.17 -10.43 -2.15
C ASP A 384 -4.44 -9.65 -2.52
N ILE A 385 -5.23 -9.21 -1.54
CA ILE A 385 -6.40 -8.37 -1.78
C ILE A 385 -6.02 -7.01 -2.37
N PRO A 386 -5.06 -6.24 -1.80
CA PRO A 386 -4.57 -5.02 -2.42
C PRO A 386 -4.04 -5.20 -3.85
N ALA A 387 -3.33 -6.31 -4.12
CA ALA A 387 -2.78 -6.60 -5.44
C ALA A 387 -3.86 -6.64 -6.55
N ASP A 388 -5.09 -7.00 -6.18
CA ASP A 388 -6.22 -7.18 -7.09
C ASP A 388 -7.17 -5.97 -7.15
N TYR A 389 -6.88 -4.89 -6.41
CA TYR A 389 -7.76 -3.72 -6.33
C TYR A 389 -8.08 -3.12 -7.68
N TYR A 390 -7.07 -2.96 -8.53
CA TYR A 390 -7.30 -2.40 -9.85
C TYR A 390 -8.21 -3.30 -10.68
N GLU A 391 -7.87 -4.58 -10.82
CA GLU A 391 -8.60 -5.48 -11.72
C GLU A 391 -10.02 -5.77 -11.25
N LEU A 392 -10.20 -6.02 -9.96
CA LEU A 392 -11.42 -6.63 -9.41
C LEU A 392 -12.19 -5.71 -8.44
N GLY A 393 -11.56 -4.64 -7.96
CA GLY A 393 -12.03 -3.93 -6.77
C GLY A 393 -11.94 -4.79 -5.51
N PHE A 394 -12.28 -4.21 -4.36
CA PHE A 394 -12.19 -4.88 -3.06
C PHE A 394 -13.05 -6.15 -3.00
N TRP A 395 -14.33 -6.05 -3.35
CA TRP A 395 -15.25 -7.19 -3.26
C TRP A 395 -14.97 -8.29 -4.29
N GLY A 396 -14.48 -7.94 -5.48
CA GLY A 396 -14.03 -8.94 -6.44
C GLY A 396 -12.77 -9.67 -5.97
N ALA A 397 -11.85 -8.98 -5.29
CA ALA A 397 -10.69 -9.61 -4.65
C ALA A 397 -11.11 -10.54 -3.49
N ILE A 398 -12.09 -10.13 -2.67
CA ILE A 398 -12.69 -10.98 -1.63
C ILE A 398 -13.29 -12.25 -2.26
N GLU A 399 -14.05 -12.13 -3.35
CA GLU A 399 -14.63 -13.28 -4.03
C GLU A 399 -13.54 -14.22 -4.58
N LYS A 400 -12.48 -13.67 -5.19
CA LYS A 400 -11.34 -14.45 -5.71
C LYS A 400 -10.62 -15.24 -4.63
N HIS A 401 -10.34 -14.63 -3.47
CA HIS A 401 -9.49 -15.24 -2.45
C HIS A 401 -10.25 -16.03 -1.38
N LEU A 402 -11.49 -15.66 -1.08
CA LEU A 402 -12.30 -16.29 -0.03
C LEU A 402 -13.46 -17.12 -0.60
N GLY A 403 -13.82 -16.93 -1.88
CA GLY A 403 -14.97 -17.58 -2.49
C GLY A 403 -16.31 -17.07 -1.96
N LEU A 404 -16.34 -15.83 -1.46
CA LEU A 404 -17.51 -15.21 -0.85
C LEU A 404 -17.92 -13.96 -1.62
N THR A 405 -19.19 -13.85 -1.97
CA THR A 405 -19.79 -12.56 -2.34
C THR A 405 -19.82 -11.61 -1.13
N GLU A 406 -20.02 -10.30 -1.33
CA GLU A 406 -20.14 -9.33 -0.23
C GLU A 406 -21.20 -9.76 0.81
N LEU A 407 -22.38 -10.19 0.35
CA LEU A 407 -23.45 -10.61 1.25
C LEU A 407 -23.11 -11.89 2.02
N GLU A 408 -22.43 -12.84 1.38
CA GLU A 408 -21.95 -14.06 2.03
C GLU A 408 -20.84 -13.76 3.05
N PHE A 409 -19.93 -12.84 2.73
CA PHE A 409 -18.90 -12.37 3.67
C PHE A 409 -19.53 -11.85 4.97
N TYR A 410 -20.48 -10.93 4.87
CA TYR A 410 -21.17 -10.41 6.05
C TYR A 410 -21.99 -11.48 6.76
N ALA A 411 -22.66 -12.36 6.03
CA ALA A 411 -23.44 -13.45 6.63
C ALA A 411 -22.54 -14.41 7.43
N GLU A 412 -21.38 -14.80 6.88
CA GLU A 412 -20.44 -15.67 7.57
C GLU A 412 -19.76 -14.98 8.76
N PHE A 413 -19.38 -13.71 8.62
CA PHE A 413 -18.85 -12.90 9.73
C PHE A 413 -19.85 -12.87 10.90
N ASN A 414 -21.10 -12.52 10.61
CA ASN A 414 -22.17 -12.45 11.60
C ASN A 414 -22.48 -13.80 12.26
N ALA A 415 -22.41 -14.90 11.49
CA ALA A 415 -22.60 -16.26 12.00
C ALA A 415 -21.45 -16.70 12.91
N LEU A 416 -20.21 -16.37 12.53
CA LEU A 416 -19.01 -16.73 13.31
C LEU A 416 -19.05 -16.08 14.70
N LEU A 417 -19.38 -14.79 14.80
CA LEU A 417 -19.46 -14.08 16.09
C LEU A 417 -20.53 -14.66 17.04
N ARG A 418 -21.48 -15.43 16.51
CA ARG A 418 -22.56 -16.11 17.26
C ARG A 418 -22.35 -17.61 17.39
N SER A 419 -21.24 -18.14 16.88
CA SER A 419 -20.92 -19.57 16.93
C SER A 419 -20.41 -20.04 18.30
N VAL A 420 -20.07 -19.10 19.17
CA VAL A 420 -19.54 -19.32 20.52
C VAL A 420 -20.46 -18.67 21.56
N ASP A 421 -20.44 -19.19 22.79
CA ASP A 421 -21.00 -18.48 23.94
C ASP A 421 -19.93 -17.52 24.50
N ALA A 422 -20.05 -16.23 24.16
CA ALA A 422 -19.08 -15.21 24.53
C ALA A 422 -18.95 -15.02 26.06
N SER A 423 -19.94 -15.47 26.85
CA SER A 423 -19.90 -15.40 28.31
C SER A 423 -18.96 -16.44 28.96
N THR A 424 -18.55 -17.45 28.19
CA THR A 424 -17.76 -18.59 28.69
C THR A 424 -16.33 -18.65 28.16
N ILE A 425 -16.05 -18.00 27.04
CA ILE A 425 -14.71 -17.96 26.44
C ILE A 425 -13.81 -16.93 27.14
N SER A 426 -12.49 -17.17 27.13
CA SER A 426 -11.51 -16.20 27.64
C SER A 426 -11.44 -14.96 26.76
N LYS A 427 -11.04 -13.81 27.32
CA LYS A 427 -10.81 -12.56 26.57
C LYS A 427 -9.85 -12.74 25.38
N ASN A 428 -8.85 -13.59 25.54
CA ASN A 428 -7.84 -13.84 24.51
C ASN A 428 -8.24 -15.02 23.59
N TYR A 429 -9.48 -15.50 23.62
CA TYR A 429 -9.93 -16.56 22.72
C TYR A 429 -10.21 -15.97 21.33
N ALA A 430 -9.71 -16.64 20.30
CA ALA A 430 -10.02 -16.37 18.90
C ALA A 430 -9.85 -17.67 18.09
N PRO A 431 -10.56 -17.85 16.96
CA PRO A 431 -10.39 -19.04 16.12
C PRO A 431 -8.99 -19.09 15.48
N PRO A 432 -8.50 -20.28 15.07
CA PRO A 432 -7.18 -20.43 14.44
C PRO A 432 -7.05 -19.57 13.18
N GLY A 433 -5.94 -18.83 13.03
CA GLY A 433 -5.72 -17.90 11.91
C GLY A 433 -6.24 -16.48 12.13
N TRP A 434 -7.00 -16.22 13.21
CA TRP A 434 -7.47 -14.87 13.56
C TRP A 434 -6.39 -14.00 14.19
N LYS A 435 -5.55 -14.60 15.03
CA LYS A 435 -4.53 -13.87 15.81
C LYS A 435 -3.36 -13.47 14.93
N ILE A 436 -2.70 -12.40 15.33
CA ILE A 436 -1.41 -12.00 14.78
C ILE A 436 -0.41 -13.15 15.02
N PRO A 437 0.31 -13.64 13.99
CA PRO A 437 1.28 -14.71 14.16
C PRO A 437 2.50 -14.24 14.95
N ASP A 438 3.14 -15.17 15.66
CA ASP A 438 4.40 -14.89 16.39
C ASP A 438 5.60 -14.68 15.46
N ALA A 439 5.49 -15.08 14.19
CA ALA A 439 6.52 -14.89 13.17
C ALA A 439 6.59 -13.43 12.70
N ASP A 440 7.76 -13.04 12.17
CA ASP A 440 8.01 -11.71 11.59
C ASP A 440 6.95 -11.38 10.54
N ILE A 441 6.43 -10.14 10.54
CA ILE A 441 5.45 -9.71 9.54
C ILE A 441 5.94 -9.93 8.10
N ALA A 442 7.23 -9.75 7.83
CA ALA A 442 7.80 -9.97 6.49
C ALA A 442 7.93 -11.46 6.12
N ASP A 443 8.01 -12.36 7.10
CA ASP A 443 7.97 -13.81 6.87
C ASP A 443 6.54 -14.32 6.61
N VAL A 444 5.53 -13.57 7.08
CA VAL A 444 4.11 -13.92 6.95
C VAL A 444 3.48 -13.25 5.72
N VAL A 445 3.89 -12.03 5.41
CA VAL A 445 3.33 -11.20 4.34
C VAL A 445 4.46 -10.64 3.48
N ASP A 446 4.66 -11.25 2.31
CA ASP A 446 5.62 -10.78 1.30
C ASP A 446 5.07 -9.56 0.54
N PHE A 447 5.17 -8.37 1.13
CA PHE A 447 4.80 -7.10 0.47
C PHE A 447 5.67 -6.77 -0.76
N PRO A 448 7.01 -6.89 -0.72
CA PRO A 448 7.85 -6.50 -1.85
C PRO A 448 7.57 -7.32 -3.13
N SER A 449 7.20 -8.60 -2.99
CA SER A 449 6.86 -9.44 -4.15
C SER A 449 5.40 -9.35 -4.58
N ILE A 450 4.66 -8.31 -4.18
CA ILE A 450 3.26 -8.12 -4.57
C ILE A 450 3.06 -8.22 -6.09
N ARG A 451 2.04 -8.98 -6.49
CA ARG A 451 1.65 -9.21 -7.90
C ARG A 451 0.58 -8.22 -8.32
N TYR A 452 0.99 -6.97 -8.54
CA TYR A 452 0.09 -5.88 -8.89
C TYR A 452 -0.24 -5.86 -10.39
N TYR A 453 -1.33 -5.16 -10.74
CA TYR A 453 -1.74 -4.97 -12.13
C TYR A 453 -0.69 -4.23 -12.95
N GLY A 454 -0.36 -4.75 -14.14
CA GLY A 454 0.67 -4.20 -15.00
C GLY A 454 2.10 -4.60 -14.61
N LYS A 455 2.28 -5.41 -13.55
CA LYS A 455 3.57 -6.07 -13.30
C LYS A 455 3.81 -7.08 -14.42
N LYS A 456 4.81 -6.81 -15.27
CA LYS A 456 5.24 -7.77 -16.28
C LYS A 456 5.72 -9.03 -15.58
N THR A 457 5.11 -10.16 -15.92
CA THR A 457 5.52 -11.46 -15.39
C THR A 457 6.39 -12.14 -16.44
N VAL A 458 7.48 -12.78 -16.01
CA VAL A 458 8.14 -13.78 -16.84
C VAL A 458 7.08 -14.82 -17.16
N ALA A 459 6.70 -14.95 -18.43
CA ALA A 459 5.76 -15.97 -18.86
C ALA A 459 6.22 -17.32 -18.28
N PRO A 460 5.34 -18.14 -17.68
CA PRO A 460 5.75 -19.42 -17.13
C PRO A 460 6.48 -20.20 -18.22
N SER A 461 7.75 -20.51 -17.99
CA SER A 461 8.62 -21.18 -18.94
C SER A 461 7.87 -22.38 -19.52
N ASN A 462 7.52 -22.30 -20.80
CA ASN A 462 6.91 -23.41 -21.51
C ASN A 462 7.90 -24.58 -21.39
N PRO A 463 7.55 -25.73 -20.76
CA PRO A 463 8.52 -26.75 -20.35
C PRO A 463 9.14 -27.57 -21.51
N GLY A 464 9.26 -26.97 -22.69
CA GLY A 464 9.88 -27.54 -23.89
C GLY A 464 10.60 -26.54 -24.80
N MET A 465 10.82 -25.28 -24.37
CA MET A 465 11.58 -24.29 -25.15
C MET A 465 12.74 -23.74 -24.28
N THR A 466 13.96 -23.75 -24.82
CA THR A 466 15.18 -23.36 -24.11
C THR A 466 15.24 -21.84 -23.84
N THR A 467 14.80 -21.44 -22.65
CA THR A 467 15.40 -20.53 -21.64
C THR A 467 16.22 -19.26 -22.02
N PHE A 468 16.30 -18.78 -23.26
CA PHE A 468 16.96 -17.49 -23.58
C PHE A 468 15.94 -16.35 -23.75
N SER A 469 16.26 -15.20 -23.16
CA SER A 469 15.51 -13.94 -23.24
C SER A 469 16.44 -12.77 -23.59
N PHE A 470 15.97 -11.83 -24.40
CA PHE A 470 16.58 -10.53 -24.68
C PHE A 470 16.42 -9.53 -23.54
N ASP A 471 15.76 -9.87 -22.44
CA ASP A 471 15.98 -9.22 -21.13
C ASP A 471 17.27 -9.80 -20.54
N VAL A 472 18.39 -9.14 -20.88
CA VAL A 472 19.76 -9.56 -20.63
C VAL A 472 20.18 -9.25 -19.20
N ASP A 473 19.75 -8.09 -18.69
CA ASP A 473 20.04 -7.65 -17.32
C ASP A 473 19.00 -8.12 -16.30
N GLU A 474 18.00 -8.90 -16.72
CA GLU A 474 16.99 -9.51 -15.88
C GLU A 474 16.17 -8.46 -15.11
N SER A 475 15.86 -7.36 -15.79
CA SER A 475 15.02 -6.26 -15.29
C SER A 475 13.52 -6.45 -15.56
N LEU A 476 13.14 -7.60 -16.16
CA LEU A 476 11.80 -7.94 -16.62
C LEU A 476 11.34 -7.17 -17.87
N ASP A 477 12.24 -6.39 -18.46
CA ASP A 477 12.02 -5.62 -19.67
C ASP A 477 13.20 -5.79 -20.63
N ALA A 478 12.91 -5.79 -21.94
CA ALA A 478 13.93 -5.66 -22.96
C ALA A 478 13.88 -4.22 -23.49
N GLU A 479 14.86 -3.39 -23.17
CA GLU A 479 14.90 -1.98 -23.59
C GLU A 479 16.08 -1.69 -24.54
N PRO A 480 15.94 -0.70 -25.45
CA PRO A 480 16.97 -0.47 -26.46
C PRO A 480 18.30 0.02 -25.89
N LEU A 481 18.26 0.80 -24.80
CA LEU A 481 19.45 1.41 -24.19
C LEU A 481 20.04 0.58 -23.05
N THR A 482 19.37 -0.48 -22.62
CA THR A 482 19.91 -1.51 -21.72
C THR A 482 20.28 -2.73 -22.55
N ASP A 483 19.34 -3.61 -22.82
CA ASP A 483 19.55 -4.93 -23.40
C ASP A 483 20.03 -4.87 -24.84
N GLY A 484 19.40 -4.03 -25.67
CA GLY A 484 19.85 -3.80 -27.04
C GLY A 484 21.30 -3.31 -27.08
N LEU A 485 21.67 -2.45 -26.12
CA LEU A 485 23.03 -1.94 -26.00
C LEU A 485 24.01 -2.98 -25.44
N LEU A 486 23.59 -3.82 -24.49
CA LEU A 486 24.39 -4.92 -23.95
C LEU A 486 24.68 -5.97 -25.04
N VAL A 487 23.68 -6.37 -25.81
CA VAL A 487 23.83 -7.33 -26.93
C VAL A 487 24.78 -6.78 -27.98
N ILE A 488 24.57 -5.57 -28.49
CA ILE A 488 25.43 -5.04 -29.56
C ILE A 488 26.87 -4.83 -29.08
N ARG A 489 27.07 -4.40 -27.82
CA ARG A 489 28.41 -4.30 -27.22
C ARG A 489 29.07 -5.67 -27.10
N HIS A 490 28.35 -6.68 -26.65
CA HIS A 490 28.87 -8.04 -26.58
C HIS A 490 29.31 -8.56 -27.95
N LEU A 491 28.48 -8.36 -28.99
CA LEU A 491 28.80 -8.78 -30.36
C LEU A 491 30.03 -8.04 -30.93
N PHE A 492 30.27 -6.79 -30.51
CA PHE A 492 31.51 -6.06 -30.84
C PHE A 492 32.73 -6.52 -30.03
N GLY A 493 32.57 -7.45 -29.08
CA GLY A 493 33.62 -8.01 -28.25
C GLY A 493 33.94 -7.19 -26.99
N PHE A 494 33.04 -6.30 -26.55
CA PHE A 494 33.21 -5.57 -25.30
C PHE A 494 32.95 -6.48 -24.07
N SER A 495 33.69 -6.23 -22.99
CA SER A 495 33.61 -6.98 -21.72
C SER A 495 33.90 -6.05 -20.53
N GLY A 496 33.59 -6.48 -19.30
CA GLY A 496 33.85 -5.70 -18.09
C GLY A 496 33.06 -4.39 -18.06
N ASP A 497 33.65 -3.31 -17.53
CA ASP A 497 33.00 -2.00 -17.47
C ASP A 497 32.54 -1.49 -18.84
N ALA A 498 33.28 -1.81 -19.91
CA ALA A 498 32.92 -1.37 -21.25
C ALA A 498 31.68 -2.08 -21.81
N LEU A 499 31.32 -3.25 -21.27
CA LEU A 499 30.07 -3.93 -21.57
C LEU A 499 28.90 -3.24 -20.83
N ILE A 500 29.05 -3.01 -19.52
CA ILE A 500 27.92 -2.66 -18.65
C ILE A 500 27.71 -1.15 -18.40
N SER A 501 28.72 -0.31 -18.63
CA SER A 501 28.65 1.12 -18.24
C SER A 501 27.50 1.84 -18.92
N GLY A 502 26.53 2.29 -18.12
CA GLY A 502 25.33 3.00 -18.56
C GLY A 502 24.36 2.15 -19.41
N ALA A 503 24.46 0.83 -19.35
CA ALA A 503 23.62 -0.11 -20.12
C ALA A 503 22.93 -1.17 -19.23
N VAL A 504 23.02 -1.03 -17.92
CA VAL A 504 22.35 -1.90 -16.94
C VAL A 504 21.29 -1.07 -16.23
N SER A 505 20.06 -1.59 -16.19
CA SER A 505 18.93 -0.98 -15.50
C SER A 505 19.15 -0.86 -14.00
N GLY A 506 18.48 0.10 -13.36
CA GLY A 506 18.47 0.22 -11.89
C GLY A 506 17.83 -0.98 -11.20
N ASP A 507 16.97 -1.71 -11.91
CA ASP A 507 16.22 -2.88 -11.41
C ASP A 507 16.79 -4.21 -11.91
N ALA A 508 18.00 -4.20 -12.50
CA ALA A 508 18.62 -5.40 -13.05
C ALA A 508 18.83 -6.50 -11.99
N GLY A 509 18.20 -7.66 -12.18
CA GLY A 509 18.52 -8.89 -11.43
C GLY A 509 19.92 -9.41 -11.75
N ARG A 510 20.46 -9.05 -12.92
CA ARG A 510 21.78 -9.41 -13.44
C ARG A 510 22.56 -8.17 -13.87
N GLY A 511 23.16 -7.48 -12.90
CA GLY A 511 23.98 -6.29 -13.15
C GLY A 511 25.50 -6.52 -13.22
N ASP A 512 26.00 -7.70 -12.84
CA ASP A 512 27.44 -7.99 -12.87
C ASP A 512 27.94 -8.24 -14.29
N SER A 513 29.08 -7.62 -14.65
CA SER A 513 29.65 -7.73 -15.99
C SER A 513 30.04 -9.17 -16.39
N GLY A 514 30.46 -10.00 -15.43
CA GLY A 514 30.77 -11.41 -15.68
C GLY A 514 29.51 -12.24 -15.88
N ALA A 515 28.47 -11.99 -15.08
CA ALA A 515 27.17 -12.65 -15.24
C ALA A 515 26.51 -12.32 -16.58
N ILE A 516 26.48 -11.04 -16.98
CA ILE A 516 25.95 -10.60 -18.29
C ILE A 516 26.77 -11.23 -19.43
N ALA A 517 28.10 -11.16 -19.36
CA ALA A 517 28.96 -11.73 -20.41
C ALA A 517 28.79 -13.24 -20.55
N GLY A 518 28.64 -13.96 -19.42
CA GLY A 518 28.37 -15.39 -19.40
C GLY A 518 27.02 -15.72 -20.05
N TYR A 519 25.97 -15.00 -19.68
CA TYR A 519 24.64 -15.19 -20.25
C TYR A 519 24.59 -14.99 -21.78
N LEU A 520 25.22 -13.91 -22.27
CA LEU A 520 25.28 -13.63 -23.71
C LEU A 520 26.16 -14.63 -24.47
N ALA A 521 27.23 -15.14 -23.84
CA ALA A 521 28.06 -16.18 -24.45
C ALA A 521 27.31 -17.52 -24.55
N ASP A 522 26.51 -17.86 -23.53
CA ASP A 522 25.70 -19.09 -23.50
C ASP A 522 24.53 -19.03 -24.50
N ALA A 523 24.07 -17.82 -24.87
CA ALA A 523 23.02 -17.62 -25.87
C ALA A 523 23.41 -18.13 -27.26
N GLY A 524 24.68 -18.01 -27.65
CA GLY A 524 25.19 -18.52 -28.93
C GLY A 524 24.36 -18.06 -30.13
N LEU A 525 23.82 -19.02 -30.90
CA LEU A 525 23.00 -18.74 -32.09
C LEU A 525 21.62 -18.14 -31.76
N GLU A 526 21.22 -18.03 -30.50
CA GLU A 526 20.02 -17.27 -30.16
C GLU A 526 20.19 -15.76 -30.48
N LEU A 527 21.43 -15.27 -30.51
CA LEU A 527 21.79 -13.90 -30.93
C LEU A 527 21.86 -13.71 -32.45
N ASP A 528 21.76 -14.79 -33.25
CA ASP A 528 21.68 -14.73 -34.71
C ASP A 528 20.21 -14.47 -35.11
N ILE A 529 19.85 -13.21 -35.26
CA ILE A 529 18.48 -12.74 -35.50
C ILE A 529 18.12 -12.86 -36.98
N ASP A 530 19.05 -12.60 -37.90
CA ASP A 530 18.77 -12.75 -39.35
C ASP A 530 18.93 -14.19 -39.85
N GLY A 531 19.48 -15.08 -39.03
CA GLY A 531 19.57 -16.51 -39.30
C GLY A 531 20.62 -16.86 -40.36
N ASP A 532 21.68 -16.05 -40.52
CA ASP A 532 22.77 -16.32 -41.47
C ASP A 532 23.81 -17.34 -40.93
N GLY A 533 23.64 -17.79 -39.68
CA GLY A 533 24.52 -18.72 -38.98
C GLY A 533 25.64 -18.05 -38.19
N GLU A 534 25.72 -16.71 -38.17
CA GLU A 534 26.73 -15.95 -37.45
C GLU A 534 26.15 -14.72 -36.74
N SER A 535 26.22 -14.67 -35.41
CA SER A 535 25.82 -13.47 -34.64
C SER A 535 26.83 -12.33 -34.80
N LYS A 536 26.43 -11.25 -35.47
CA LYS A 536 27.27 -10.07 -35.74
C LYS A 536 26.62 -8.77 -35.25
N PRO A 537 27.43 -7.75 -34.88
CA PRO A 537 26.88 -6.53 -34.31
C PRO A 537 25.99 -5.72 -35.26
N LEU A 538 26.35 -5.67 -36.56
CA LEU A 538 25.72 -4.78 -37.53
C LEU A 538 24.57 -5.43 -38.31
N THR A 539 24.38 -6.74 -38.15
CA THR A 539 23.22 -7.45 -38.67
C THR A 539 22.27 -7.74 -37.52
N ASP A 540 22.69 -8.50 -36.51
CA ASP A 540 21.79 -8.94 -35.44
C ASP A 540 21.61 -7.90 -34.34
N GLY A 541 22.71 -7.39 -33.79
CA GLY A 541 22.66 -6.37 -32.74
C GLY A 541 21.92 -5.10 -33.20
N LEU A 542 22.05 -4.76 -34.48
CA LEU A 542 21.35 -3.64 -35.10
C LEU A 542 19.85 -3.91 -35.30
N LEU A 543 19.46 -5.13 -35.68
CA LEU A 543 18.04 -5.52 -35.78
C LEU A 543 17.37 -5.47 -34.41
N LEU A 544 18.01 -6.03 -33.36
CA LEU A 544 17.47 -6.01 -32.01
C LEU A 544 17.26 -4.57 -31.52
N ILE A 545 18.29 -3.73 -31.55
CA ILE A 545 18.18 -2.38 -31.00
C ILE A 545 17.14 -1.54 -31.76
N ARG A 546 17.00 -1.74 -33.08
CA ARG A 546 15.93 -1.10 -33.87
C ARG A 546 14.56 -1.58 -33.46
N TYR A 547 14.38 -2.89 -33.33
CA TYR A 547 13.11 -3.46 -32.86
C TYR A 547 12.72 -2.87 -31.48
N LEU A 548 13.66 -2.82 -30.54
CA LEU A 548 13.43 -2.29 -29.20
C LEU A 548 13.17 -0.77 -29.18
N PHE A 549 13.65 -0.02 -30.18
CA PHE A 549 13.25 1.38 -30.42
C PHE A 549 11.89 1.54 -31.12
N GLY A 550 11.20 0.44 -31.44
CA GLY A 550 9.89 0.42 -32.10
C GLY A 550 9.93 0.57 -33.62
N PHE A 551 11.08 0.35 -34.26
CA PHE A 551 11.15 0.31 -35.73
C PHE A 551 10.58 -1.01 -36.26
N SER A 552 9.82 -0.93 -37.35
CA SER A 552 9.17 -2.06 -38.03
C SER A 552 9.27 -1.95 -39.55
N GLY A 553 8.91 -3.01 -40.27
CA GLY A 553 8.93 -3.04 -41.74
C GLY A 553 10.31 -2.71 -42.32
N ASP A 554 10.35 -1.96 -43.44
CA ASP A 554 11.61 -1.56 -44.09
C ASP A 554 12.58 -0.84 -43.14
N SER A 555 12.06 -0.09 -42.16
CA SER A 555 12.89 0.68 -41.22
C SER A 555 13.64 -0.22 -40.23
N LEU A 556 13.11 -1.40 -39.95
CA LEU A 556 13.76 -2.43 -39.15
C LEU A 556 14.92 -3.06 -39.92
N ILE A 557 14.65 -3.54 -41.14
CA ILE A 557 15.57 -4.43 -41.88
C ILE A 557 16.57 -3.73 -42.80
N SER A 558 16.32 -2.47 -43.21
CA SER A 558 17.12 -1.80 -44.23
C SER A 558 18.60 -1.68 -43.83
N GLY A 559 19.45 -2.34 -44.62
CA GLY A 559 20.90 -2.38 -44.43
C GLY A 559 21.40 -3.21 -43.24
N ALA A 560 20.51 -4.00 -42.60
CA ALA A 560 20.83 -4.83 -41.45
C ALA A 560 20.67 -6.35 -41.71
N ILE A 561 20.15 -6.75 -42.88
CA ILE A 561 20.11 -8.17 -43.26
C ILE A 561 21.46 -8.62 -43.84
N GLY A 562 22.03 -9.67 -43.26
CA GLY A 562 23.29 -10.30 -43.64
C GLY A 562 23.23 -11.06 -44.97
N SER A 563 24.40 -11.38 -45.51
CA SER A 563 24.50 -12.16 -46.73
C SER A 563 24.28 -13.64 -46.42
N GLY A 564 23.14 -14.19 -46.87
CA GLY A 564 22.77 -15.58 -46.61
C GLY A 564 21.79 -15.76 -45.46
N ALA A 565 21.23 -14.66 -44.94
CA ALA A 565 20.16 -14.66 -43.97
C ALA A 565 18.98 -15.54 -44.42
N GLU A 566 18.48 -16.36 -43.50
CA GLU A 566 17.26 -17.16 -43.68
C GLU A 566 16.00 -16.43 -43.20
N ARG A 567 16.17 -15.36 -42.40
CA ARG A 567 15.12 -14.41 -41.99
C ARG A 567 15.43 -13.04 -42.58
N ASP A 568 14.94 -12.80 -43.80
CA ASP A 568 15.24 -11.60 -44.58
C ASP A 568 14.06 -10.62 -44.71
N THR A 569 12.93 -10.94 -44.09
CA THR A 569 11.75 -10.07 -44.00
C THR A 569 11.58 -9.47 -42.61
N ALA A 570 10.91 -8.31 -42.53
CA ALA A 570 10.66 -7.65 -41.24
C ALA A 570 9.75 -8.50 -40.35
N GLU A 571 8.76 -9.16 -40.93
CA GLU A 571 7.82 -10.02 -40.21
C GLU A 571 8.51 -11.23 -39.57
N GLU A 572 9.47 -11.86 -40.25
CA GLU A 572 10.24 -12.99 -39.70
C GLU A 572 11.18 -12.55 -38.58
N VAL A 573 11.83 -11.40 -38.73
CA VAL A 573 12.70 -10.81 -37.70
C VAL A 573 11.87 -10.42 -36.46
N GLU A 574 10.75 -9.72 -36.65
CA GLU A 574 9.86 -9.31 -35.55
C GLU A 574 9.35 -10.54 -34.78
N ALA A 575 8.90 -11.58 -35.49
CA ALA A 575 8.44 -12.82 -34.86
C ALA A 575 9.56 -13.48 -34.03
N TYR A 576 10.78 -13.53 -34.55
CA TYR A 576 11.92 -14.14 -33.85
C TYR A 576 12.27 -13.41 -32.54
N ILE A 577 12.27 -12.07 -32.57
CA ILE A 577 12.55 -11.24 -31.40
C ILE A 577 11.39 -11.29 -30.40
N GLN A 578 10.14 -11.24 -30.87
CA GLN A 578 8.94 -11.30 -30.02
C GLN A 578 8.87 -12.56 -29.16
N GLU A 579 9.31 -13.70 -29.68
CA GLU A 579 9.37 -14.95 -28.92
C GLU A 579 10.38 -14.94 -27.77
N ARG A 580 11.30 -13.96 -27.74
CA ARG A 580 12.46 -13.87 -26.84
C ARG A 580 12.48 -12.59 -26.01
N VAL A 581 11.48 -11.72 -26.09
CA VAL A 581 11.33 -10.58 -25.16
C VAL A 581 10.25 -10.91 -24.12
N PRO A 582 10.33 -10.37 -22.89
CA PRO A 582 9.25 -10.50 -21.92
C PRO A 582 7.90 -10.05 -22.50
N VAL A 583 6.82 -10.79 -22.19
CA VAL A 583 5.46 -10.40 -22.61
C VAL A 583 5.10 -9.12 -21.87
N GLN A 584 4.86 -8.05 -22.63
CA GLN A 584 4.43 -6.75 -22.10
C GLN A 584 3.00 -6.78 -21.58
#